data_AF-A0A0H2ZCI8-F1
#
_entry.id   AF-A0A0H2ZCI8-F1
#
_cell.length_a   1.000
_cell.length_b   1.000
_cell.length_c   1.000
_cell.angle_alpha   90.00
_cell.angle_beta   90.00
_cell.angle_gamma   90.00
#
_symmetry.space_group_name_H-M   'P 1'
#
loop_
_entity.id
_entity.type
_entity.pdbx_description
1 polymer ?
#
loop_
_entity_poly.entity_id
_entity_poly.type
_entity_poly.pdbx_seq_one_letter_code
_entity_poly.pdbx_strand_id
1 'polypeptide(L)'
;MTATPNTTRKPSTQKQRTCKAKGCSKRFTVKPSHPGKLYCSATCKDSIKVRKVSAERAKEREQKRLDNAHKSAFFHFLAAECKRAGTLEILHNHDVDSLMALHYVYSDRLRFNRFGAVRTFDLCHIYPVAGERLGLLRADNLVIAPAALNKAHGNRHFGSGVSIDRASLKKSLRVSKDAASSEITERIVKYLGKAVVAEFSALANLQPTQRFKNVLFLQQHWEALVEIKPEMKSHSDLDKLSSVVISGLVAQVKGKPGFKPSADVVRVIDVLHGECERLQAYSPELAALTKALAEVAEDDVIDLGRGMVTTQAKNVPSSAIKAVFDALHGAEVAFAVKALKAVSSRDYAQAHKDDWDLWEELDMVA
;
A
#
# COMPACT_ATOMS: atom_id res chain seq x y z
N MET A 1 12.68 -97.01 12.04
CA MET A 1 12.19 -95.64 12.29
C MET A 1 13.40 -94.76 12.61
N THR A 2 13.91 -94.04 11.61
CA THR A 2 15.06 -93.13 11.75
C THR A 2 14.57 -91.74 12.14
N ALA A 3 14.99 -91.25 13.31
CA ALA A 3 14.70 -89.91 13.79
C ALA A 3 15.61 -88.88 13.10
N THR A 4 15.01 -87.89 12.46
CA THR A 4 15.69 -86.74 11.84
C THR A 4 16.15 -85.75 12.92
N PRO A 5 17.37 -85.20 12.86
CA PRO A 5 17.83 -84.23 13.84
C PRO A 5 17.20 -82.86 13.57
N ASN A 6 16.66 -82.28 14.64
CA ASN A 6 16.00 -80.97 14.63
C ASN A 6 17.06 -79.87 14.60
N THR A 7 17.30 -79.26 13.44
CA THR A 7 18.21 -78.11 13.29
C THR A 7 17.63 -76.88 14.01
N THR A 8 18.18 -76.55 15.17
CA THR A 8 17.93 -75.28 15.89
C THR A 8 18.50 -74.10 15.11
N ARG A 9 17.61 -73.23 14.61
CA ARG A 9 17.93 -71.95 13.95
C ARG A 9 18.62 -70.99 14.93
N LYS A 10 19.81 -70.47 14.60
CA LYS A 10 20.50 -69.41 15.37
C LYS A 10 19.59 -68.18 15.55
N PRO A 11 19.55 -67.53 16.73
CA PRO A 11 18.77 -66.33 16.94
C PRO A 11 19.33 -65.18 16.09
N SER A 12 18.49 -64.65 15.20
CA SER A 12 18.77 -63.44 14.43
C SER A 12 19.00 -62.27 15.38
N THR A 13 20.22 -61.72 15.43
CA THR A 13 20.52 -60.48 16.16
C THR A 13 19.64 -59.36 15.64
N GLN A 14 18.62 -58.99 16.42
CA GLN A 14 17.70 -57.92 16.06
C GLN A 14 18.46 -56.57 16.08
N LYS A 15 18.58 -55.93 14.91
CA LYS A 15 19.23 -54.63 14.79
C LYS A 15 18.38 -53.55 15.47
N GLN A 16 18.98 -52.83 16.43
CA GLN A 16 18.37 -51.64 17.03
C GLN A 16 18.75 -50.39 16.24
N ARG A 17 17.81 -49.44 16.10
CA ARG A 17 18.02 -48.13 15.47
C ARG A 17 17.46 -47.02 16.36
N THR A 18 18.04 -45.82 16.27
CA THR A 18 17.46 -44.62 16.89
C THR A 18 16.42 -43.99 15.96
N CYS A 19 15.29 -43.56 16.51
CA CYS A 19 14.26 -42.85 15.76
C CYS A 19 14.82 -41.57 15.11
N LYS A 20 14.49 -41.33 13.83
CA LYS A 20 14.89 -40.10 13.12
C LYS A 20 13.95 -38.91 13.32
N ALA A 21 12.88 -39.04 14.11
CA ALA A 21 11.97 -37.91 14.34
C ALA A 21 12.64 -36.86 15.25
N LYS A 22 12.71 -35.60 14.80
CA LYS A 22 13.30 -34.50 15.59
C LYS A 22 12.52 -34.33 16.90
N GLY A 23 13.23 -34.49 18.02
CA GLY A 23 12.68 -34.52 19.39
C GLY A 23 12.44 -35.93 19.96
N CYS A 24 12.64 -36.99 19.17
CA CYS A 24 12.51 -38.38 19.62
C CYS A 24 13.85 -39.11 19.52
N SER A 25 14.50 -39.33 20.67
CA SER A 25 15.78 -40.06 20.75
C SER A 25 15.60 -41.55 21.08
N LYS A 26 14.38 -42.09 20.94
CA LYS A 26 14.06 -43.46 21.32
C LYS A 26 14.78 -44.46 20.41
N ARG A 27 15.54 -45.38 21.02
CA ARG A 27 16.05 -46.58 20.34
C ARG A 27 14.93 -47.61 20.21
N PHE A 28 14.80 -48.23 19.05
CA PHE A 28 13.77 -49.23 18.75
C PHE A 28 14.34 -50.36 17.92
N THR A 29 13.76 -51.55 18.11
CA THR A 29 14.18 -52.75 17.41
C THR A 29 13.55 -52.84 16.03
N VAL A 30 14.35 -53.16 15.02
CA VAL A 30 13.89 -53.33 13.63
C VAL A 30 13.74 -54.82 13.34
N LYS A 31 12.52 -55.22 12.96
CA LYS A 31 12.25 -56.60 12.52
C LYS A 31 13.01 -56.87 11.21
N PRO A 32 13.58 -58.07 11.02
CA PRO A 32 14.28 -58.43 9.78
C PRO A 32 13.42 -58.27 8.51
N SER A 33 12.09 -58.36 8.62
CA SER A 33 11.14 -58.15 7.52
C SER A 33 11.02 -56.69 7.05
N HIS A 34 11.50 -55.72 7.84
CA HIS A 34 11.42 -54.29 7.51
C HIS A 34 12.73 -53.55 7.84
N PRO A 35 13.86 -53.93 7.20
CA PRO A 35 15.17 -53.37 7.52
C PRO A 35 15.25 -51.85 7.30
N GLY A 36 14.39 -51.31 6.43
CA GLY A 36 14.28 -49.88 6.14
C GLY A 36 13.55 -49.03 7.18
N LYS A 37 12.98 -49.58 8.26
CA LYS A 37 12.18 -48.78 9.21
C LYS A 37 13.05 -47.72 9.93
N LEU A 38 12.66 -46.44 9.82
CA LEU A 38 13.41 -45.29 10.34
C LEU A 38 12.79 -44.65 11.61
N TYR A 39 11.54 -45.00 11.93
CA TYR A 39 10.77 -44.37 13.00
C TYR A 39 10.27 -45.40 14.01
N CYS A 40 10.28 -45.06 15.29
CA CYS A 40 9.87 -45.99 16.35
C CYS A 40 8.36 -46.26 16.35
N SER A 41 7.54 -45.29 15.92
CA SER A 41 6.08 -45.39 15.86
C SER A 41 5.50 -44.75 14.59
N ALA A 42 4.23 -45.06 14.29
CA ALA A 42 3.46 -44.37 13.25
C ALA A 42 3.38 -42.87 13.54
N THR A 43 3.14 -42.49 14.79
CA THR A 43 3.13 -41.09 15.25
C THR A 43 4.41 -40.34 14.91
N CYS A 44 5.58 -40.95 15.12
CA CYS A 44 6.87 -40.34 14.76
C CYS A 44 7.01 -40.19 13.23
N LYS A 45 6.58 -41.18 12.45
CA LYS A 45 6.56 -41.11 10.98
C LYS A 45 5.64 -40.00 10.49
N ASP A 46 4.43 -39.90 11.05
CA ASP A 46 3.43 -38.93 10.64
C ASP A 46 3.78 -37.52 11.11
N SER A 47 4.47 -37.34 12.25
CA SER A 47 4.98 -36.04 12.68
C SER A 47 5.94 -35.40 11.66
N ILE A 48 6.76 -36.20 10.97
CA ILE A 48 7.64 -35.72 9.91
C ILE A 48 6.83 -35.36 8.65
N LYS A 49 5.84 -36.17 8.29
CA LYS A 49 4.93 -35.86 7.17
C LYS A 49 4.17 -34.56 7.42
N VAL A 50 3.57 -34.39 8.60
CA VAL A 50 2.85 -33.17 8.98
C VAL A 50 3.76 -31.95 8.93
N ARG A 51 5.00 -32.06 9.42
CA ARG A 51 5.99 -30.98 9.32
C ARG A 51 6.34 -30.65 7.87
N LYS A 52 6.52 -31.65 7.01
CA LYS A 52 6.80 -31.44 5.59
C LYS A 52 5.64 -30.73 4.90
N VAL A 53 4.40 -31.21 5.10
CA VAL A 53 3.18 -30.58 4.57
C VAL A 53 3.01 -29.15 5.10
N SER A 54 3.29 -28.92 6.39
CA SER A 54 3.23 -27.57 6.99
C SER A 54 4.26 -26.63 6.36
N ALA A 55 5.49 -27.10 6.13
CA ALA A 55 6.54 -26.33 5.47
C ALA A 55 6.19 -26.03 4.00
N GLU A 56 5.63 -27.00 3.27
CA GLU A 56 5.14 -26.80 1.89
C GLU A 56 4.02 -25.76 1.84
N ARG A 57 3.02 -25.88 2.73
CA ARG A 57 1.94 -24.87 2.86
C ARG A 57 2.44 -23.50 3.29
N ALA A 58 3.51 -23.42 4.09
CA ALA A 58 4.13 -22.16 4.46
C ALA A 58 4.76 -21.48 3.23
N LYS A 59 5.50 -22.23 2.40
CA LYS A 59 6.07 -21.75 1.14
C LYS A 59 4.99 -21.31 0.14
N GLU A 60 3.92 -22.09 0.01
CA GLU A 60 2.79 -21.74 -0.85
C GLU A 60 2.13 -20.42 -0.41
N ARG A 61 1.94 -20.23 0.90
CA ARG A 61 1.39 -18.99 1.45
C ARG A 61 2.32 -17.80 1.23
N GLU A 62 3.62 -17.99 1.42
CA GLU A 62 4.63 -16.97 1.14
C GLU A 62 4.60 -16.57 -0.34
N GLN A 63 4.61 -17.54 -1.25
CA GLN A 63 4.53 -17.28 -2.68
C GLN A 63 3.25 -16.54 -3.05
N LYS A 64 2.09 -16.95 -2.50
CA LYS A 64 0.82 -16.26 -2.72
C LYS A 64 0.87 -14.79 -2.26
N ARG A 65 1.53 -14.51 -1.12
CA ARG A 65 1.69 -13.14 -0.60
C ARG A 65 2.59 -12.31 -1.52
N LEU A 66 3.67 -12.89 -2.02
CA LEU A 66 4.51 -12.26 -3.04
C LEU A 66 3.72 -12.00 -4.33
N ASP A 67 2.93 -12.96 -4.80
CA ASP A 67 2.11 -12.80 -6.02
C ASP A 67 1.06 -11.69 -5.84
N ASN A 68 0.45 -11.60 -4.66
CA ASN A 68 -0.46 -10.52 -4.31
C ASN A 68 0.25 -9.16 -4.33
N ALA A 69 1.46 -9.07 -3.75
CA ALA A 69 2.28 -7.87 -3.80
C ALA A 69 2.51 -7.43 -5.25
N HIS A 70 2.99 -8.33 -6.11
CA HIS A 70 3.27 -8.05 -7.52
C HIS A 70 2.06 -7.54 -8.31
N LYS A 71 0.86 -7.94 -7.90
CA LYS A 71 -0.40 -7.60 -8.59
C LYS A 71 -1.18 -6.49 -7.89
N SER A 72 -0.66 -5.94 -6.79
CA SER A 72 -1.36 -4.95 -5.97
C SER A 72 -1.22 -3.53 -6.53
N ALA A 73 -2.24 -2.71 -6.28
CA ALA A 73 -2.21 -1.30 -6.68
C ALA A 73 -1.06 -0.53 -6.00
N PHE A 74 -0.75 -0.89 -4.74
CA PHE A 74 0.33 -0.27 -3.99
C PHE A 74 1.70 -0.51 -4.60
N PHE A 75 2.04 -1.75 -5.00
CA PHE A 75 3.33 -2.01 -5.65
C PHE A 75 3.42 -1.40 -7.06
N HIS A 76 2.30 -1.31 -7.79
CA HIS A 76 2.28 -0.54 -9.03
C HIS A 76 2.56 0.95 -8.79
N PHE A 77 2.06 1.51 -7.68
CA PHE A 77 2.40 2.86 -7.24
C PHE A 77 3.90 2.97 -6.90
N LEU A 78 4.47 2.06 -6.11
CA LEU A 78 5.91 2.04 -5.81
C LEU A 78 6.75 1.97 -7.10
N ALA A 79 6.34 1.14 -8.06
CA ALA A 79 7.02 1.02 -9.35
C ALA A 79 6.96 2.32 -10.15
N ALA A 80 5.82 3.00 -10.18
CA ALA A 80 5.67 4.30 -10.84
C ALA A 80 6.56 5.38 -10.19
N GLU A 81 6.64 5.39 -8.86
CA GLU A 81 7.49 6.32 -8.11
C GLU A 81 8.98 6.04 -8.33
N CYS A 82 9.41 4.77 -8.29
CA CYS A 82 10.79 4.40 -8.61
C CYS A 82 11.16 4.76 -10.05
N LYS A 83 10.21 4.62 -10.98
CA LYS A 83 10.37 5.02 -12.38
C LYS A 83 10.52 6.54 -12.52
N ARG A 84 9.73 7.31 -11.76
CA ARG A 84 9.79 8.78 -11.72
C ARG A 84 11.13 9.27 -11.16
N ALA A 85 11.62 8.65 -10.10
CA ALA A 85 12.93 8.96 -9.51
C ALA A 85 14.12 8.45 -10.35
N GLY A 86 13.90 7.41 -11.16
CA GLY A 86 14.95 6.73 -11.94
C GLY A 86 15.84 5.81 -11.10
N THR A 87 15.43 5.43 -9.89
CA THR A 87 16.16 4.52 -9.00
C THR A 87 15.23 3.82 -8.01
N LEU A 88 15.60 2.61 -7.58
CA LEU A 88 14.95 1.90 -6.48
C LEU A 88 15.34 2.44 -5.09
N GLU A 89 16.42 3.22 -5.02
CA GLU A 89 16.97 3.72 -3.75
C GLU A 89 16.09 4.75 -3.05
N ILE A 90 15.03 5.25 -3.69
CA ILE A 90 14.00 6.01 -2.98
C ILE A 90 13.27 5.17 -1.91
N LEU A 91 13.34 3.85 -2.00
CA LEU A 91 12.77 2.90 -1.04
C LEU A 91 13.79 2.50 0.06
N HIS A 92 14.85 3.28 0.26
CA HIS A 92 15.91 2.97 1.20
C HIS A 92 15.41 2.87 2.65
N ASN A 93 15.92 1.87 3.39
CA ASN A 93 15.61 1.58 4.79
C ASN A 93 14.12 1.37 5.09
N HIS A 94 13.42 0.65 4.20
CA HIS A 94 12.10 0.14 4.49
C HIS A 94 12.15 -1.21 5.20
N ASP A 95 11.49 -1.26 6.35
CA ASP A 95 11.05 -2.46 7.04
C ASP A 95 9.52 -2.64 6.90
N VAL A 96 8.94 -3.60 7.60
CA VAL A 96 7.50 -3.88 7.56
C VAL A 96 6.69 -2.68 8.07
N ASP A 97 7.10 -2.05 9.17
CA ASP A 97 6.35 -0.97 9.82
C ASP A 97 6.37 0.31 8.99
N SER A 98 7.51 0.68 8.43
CA SER A 98 7.61 1.83 7.52
C SER A 98 6.87 1.62 6.20
N LEU A 99 6.79 0.38 5.68
CA LEU A 99 5.93 0.06 4.54
C LEU A 99 4.45 0.13 4.89
N MET A 100 4.07 -0.31 6.09
CA MET A 100 2.70 -0.14 6.61
C MET A 100 2.33 1.33 6.72
N ALA A 101 3.20 2.16 7.29
CA ALA A 101 3.00 3.60 7.38
C ALA A 101 2.81 4.23 5.99
N LEU A 102 3.68 3.88 5.02
CA LEU A 102 3.56 4.36 3.64
C LEU A 102 2.26 3.88 2.98
N HIS A 103 1.86 2.64 3.22
CA HIS A 103 0.62 2.08 2.70
C HIS A 103 -0.62 2.76 3.27
N TYR A 104 -0.60 3.16 4.55
CA TYR A 104 -1.69 3.95 5.14
C TYR A 104 -1.85 5.30 4.45
N VAL A 105 -0.76 6.06 4.31
CA VAL A 105 -0.79 7.36 3.61
C VAL A 105 -1.26 7.21 2.16
N TYR A 106 -0.80 6.17 1.45
CA TYR A 106 -1.29 5.83 0.11
C TYR A 106 -2.79 5.52 0.08
N SER A 107 -3.27 4.75 1.06
CA SER A 107 -4.68 4.33 1.16
C SER A 107 -5.59 5.50 1.52
N ASP A 108 -5.16 6.39 2.42
CA ASP A 108 -5.88 7.61 2.76
C ASP A 108 -5.98 8.56 1.57
N ARG A 109 -4.90 8.74 0.79
CA ARG A 109 -4.98 9.50 -0.46
C ARG A 109 -6.00 8.90 -1.44
N LEU A 110 -6.10 7.57 -1.54
CA LEU A 110 -7.17 6.95 -2.33
C LEU A 110 -8.55 7.24 -1.76
N ARG A 111 -8.72 7.11 -0.43
CA ARG A 111 -9.99 7.36 0.26
C ARG A 111 -10.47 8.79 0.07
N PHE A 112 -9.60 9.78 0.29
CA PHE A 112 -9.92 11.20 0.12
C PHE A 112 -10.26 11.56 -1.33
N ASN A 113 -9.67 10.84 -2.29
CA ASN A 113 -10.02 10.95 -3.71
C ASN A 113 -11.18 10.03 -4.13
N ARG A 114 -11.94 9.48 -3.18
CA ARG A 114 -13.08 8.57 -3.45
C ARG A 114 -12.71 7.42 -4.38
N PHE A 115 -11.54 6.86 -4.16
CA PHE A 115 -10.92 5.78 -4.95
C PHE A 115 -10.75 6.13 -6.43
N GLY A 116 -10.49 7.40 -6.74
CA GLY A 116 -10.21 7.91 -8.08
C GLY A 116 -11.41 8.52 -8.80
N ALA A 117 -12.55 8.71 -8.11
CA ALA A 117 -13.68 9.44 -8.66
C ALA A 117 -13.41 10.95 -8.75
N VAL A 118 -12.49 11.47 -7.94
CA VAL A 118 -11.97 12.84 -8.02
C VAL A 118 -10.45 12.82 -7.93
N ARG A 119 -9.79 13.93 -8.26
CA ARG A 119 -8.32 14.08 -8.20
C ARG A 119 -7.91 15.33 -7.42
N THR A 120 -8.58 15.57 -6.30
CA THR A 120 -8.38 16.74 -5.44
C THR A 120 -7.05 16.69 -4.70
N PHE A 121 -6.64 15.50 -4.23
CA PHE A 121 -5.47 15.34 -3.35
C PHE A 121 -4.36 14.52 -4.01
N ASP A 122 -3.12 14.92 -3.76
CA ASP A 122 -1.92 14.20 -4.18
C ASP A 122 -1.04 13.82 -2.99
N LEU A 123 -0.12 12.86 -3.24
CA LEU A 123 1.00 12.60 -2.34
C LEU A 123 2.14 13.55 -2.69
N CYS A 124 2.23 14.63 -1.91
CA CYS A 124 3.22 15.68 -2.03
C CYS A 124 4.47 15.26 -1.26
N HIS A 125 5.64 15.45 -1.86
CA HIS A 125 6.89 15.15 -1.18
C HIS A 125 7.37 16.38 -0.40
N ILE A 126 7.75 16.20 0.87
CA ILE A 126 8.38 17.28 1.66
C ILE A 126 9.74 17.62 1.04
N TYR A 127 10.60 16.61 0.84
CA TYR A 127 11.78 16.73 -0.02
C TYR A 127 11.48 16.14 -1.40
N PRO A 128 11.63 16.90 -2.52
CA PRO A 128 11.17 16.49 -3.84
C PRO A 128 11.91 15.26 -4.37
N VAL A 129 11.19 14.48 -5.19
CA VAL A 129 11.70 13.28 -5.86
C VAL A 129 12.73 13.58 -6.98
N ALA A 130 12.95 14.86 -7.29
CA ALA A 130 13.86 15.32 -8.33
C ALA A 130 14.71 16.49 -7.83
N GLY A 131 16.01 16.42 -8.09
CA GLY A 131 16.98 17.44 -7.70
C GLY A 131 18.40 16.88 -7.64
N GLU A 132 19.28 17.61 -6.95
CA GLU A 132 20.62 17.14 -6.57
C GLU A 132 20.53 16.01 -5.53
N ARG A 133 19.58 16.12 -4.61
CA ARG A 133 19.18 15.02 -3.72
C ARG A 133 17.79 14.54 -4.13
N LEU A 134 17.49 13.28 -3.88
CA LEU A 134 16.19 12.68 -4.14
C LEU A 134 15.47 12.43 -2.83
N GLY A 135 14.26 12.93 -2.70
CA GLY A 135 13.36 12.58 -1.61
C GLY A 135 13.10 11.08 -1.55
N LEU A 136 13.17 10.51 -0.35
CA LEU A 136 12.81 9.11 -0.14
C LEU A 136 11.29 8.96 -0.12
N LEU A 137 10.80 7.84 -0.65
CA LEU A 137 9.38 7.52 -0.68
C LEU A 137 8.97 6.89 0.65
N ARG A 138 8.84 7.72 1.70
CA ARG A 138 8.51 7.30 3.05
C ARG A 138 7.34 8.12 3.60
N ALA A 139 6.59 7.57 4.55
CA ALA A 139 5.45 8.26 5.15
C ALA A 139 5.82 9.58 5.84
N ASP A 140 7.02 9.65 6.43
CA ASP A 140 7.57 10.85 7.09
C ASP A 140 8.10 11.91 6.11
N ASN A 141 8.16 11.60 4.81
CA ASN A 141 8.57 12.52 3.75
C ASN A 141 7.42 12.83 2.76
N LEU A 142 6.20 12.43 3.09
CA LEU A 142 5.01 12.62 2.27
C LEU A 142 3.93 13.37 3.04
N VAL A 143 3.17 14.18 2.33
CA VAL A 143 1.98 14.92 2.81
C VAL A 143 0.85 14.69 1.81
N ILE A 144 -0.35 14.38 2.29
CA ILE A 144 -1.55 14.39 1.46
C ILE A 144 -2.09 15.83 1.41
N ALA A 145 -2.02 16.46 0.24
CA ALA A 145 -2.44 17.85 0.09
C ALA A 145 -3.06 18.11 -1.29
N PRO A 146 -3.69 19.29 -1.53
CA PRO A 146 -4.30 19.60 -2.81
C PRO A 146 -3.33 19.47 -3.99
N ALA A 147 -3.74 18.77 -5.04
CA ALA A 147 -2.93 18.51 -6.23
C ALA A 147 -2.51 19.81 -6.95
N ALA A 148 -3.37 20.83 -6.95
CA ALA A 148 -3.07 22.15 -7.50
C ALA A 148 -1.87 22.81 -6.80
N LEU A 149 -1.85 22.77 -5.46
CA LEU A 149 -0.74 23.30 -4.66
C LEU A 149 0.55 22.50 -4.88
N ASN A 150 0.47 21.17 -4.95
CA ASN A 150 1.62 20.32 -5.25
C ASN A 150 2.24 20.67 -6.62
N LYS A 151 1.40 20.80 -7.65
CA LYS A 151 1.82 21.18 -9.00
C LYS A 151 2.46 22.57 -9.02
N ALA A 152 1.87 23.53 -8.31
CA ALA A 152 2.41 24.87 -8.18
C ALA A 152 3.74 24.88 -7.40
N HIS A 153 3.88 24.04 -6.36
CA HIS A 153 5.09 23.93 -5.56
C HIS A 153 6.27 23.37 -6.38
N GLY A 154 6.00 22.36 -7.20
CA GLY A 154 6.98 21.75 -8.10
C GLY A 154 8.12 21.06 -7.34
N ASN A 155 9.36 21.31 -7.74
CA ASN A 155 10.56 20.75 -7.09
C ASN A 155 11.17 21.70 -6.04
N ARG A 156 10.41 22.69 -5.55
CA ARG A 156 10.86 23.55 -4.46
C ARG A 156 10.81 22.76 -3.15
N HIS A 157 11.59 23.20 -2.16
CA HIS A 157 11.59 22.65 -0.82
C HIS A 157 12.11 23.69 0.17
N PHE A 158 11.73 23.56 1.44
CA PHE A 158 12.19 24.44 2.53
C PHE A 158 13.36 23.84 3.33
N GLY A 159 14.13 22.95 2.70
CA GLY A 159 15.27 22.26 3.35
C GLY A 159 14.88 21.12 4.31
N SER A 160 13.59 20.79 4.43
CA SER A 160 13.09 19.69 5.27
C SER A 160 12.86 18.40 4.48
N GLY A 161 12.60 17.31 5.19
CA GLY A 161 12.29 16.00 4.62
C GLY A 161 13.50 15.09 4.41
N VAL A 162 13.23 13.80 4.18
CA VAL A 162 14.25 12.77 4.10
C VAL A 162 14.72 12.58 2.65
N SER A 163 16.02 12.68 2.40
CA SER A 163 16.58 12.59 1.05
C SER A 163 17.92 11.86 0.97
N ILE A 164 18.23 11.32 -0.20
CA ILE A 164 19.51 10.70 -0.55
C ILE A 164 20.23 11.50 -1.62
N ASP A 165 21.55 11.60 -1.53
CA ASP A 165 22.36 12.27 -2.55
C ASP A 165 22.33 11.49 -3.87
N ARG A 166 21.99 12.17 -4.97
CA ARG A 166 21.93 11.56 -6.30
C ARG A 166 23.30 11.06 -6.77
N ALA A 167 24.39 11.69 -6.33
CA ALA A 167 25.75 11.26 -6.65
C ALA A 167 26.10 9.92 -5.99
N SER A 168 25.47 9.59 -4.86
CA SER A 168 25.70 8.35 -4.11
C SER A 168 24.96 7.13 -4.68
N LEU A 169 24.08 7.32 -5.66
CA LEU A 169 23.19 6.27 -6.17
C LEU A 169 23.93 5.17 -6.93
N LYS A 170 23.55 3.92 -6.65
CA LYS A 170 24.14 2.74 -7.26
C LYS A 170 23.61 2.53 -8.67
N LYS A 171 24.52 2.42 -9.65
CA LYS A 171 24.17 2.15 -11.05
C LYS A 171 23.30 0.90 -11.24
N SER A 172 23.52 -0.14 -10.43
CA SER A 172 22.74 -1.40 -10.46
C SER A 172 21.28 -1.24 -10.00
N LEU A 173 20.95 -0.17 -9.29
CA LEU A 173 19.62 0.13 -8.78
C LEU A 173 18.86 1.16 -9.62
N ARG A 174 19.46 1.64 -10.72
CA ARG A 174 18.81 2.56 -11.65
C ARG A 174 17.61 1.91 -12.33
N VAL A 175 16.59 2.72 -12.59
CA VAL A 175 15.36 2.35 -13.28
C VAL A 175 15.26 3.15 -14.57
N SER A 176 15.06 2.45 -15.70
CA SER A 176 14.87 3.11 -17.00
C SER A 176 13.45 3.66 -17.14
N LYS A 177 13.31 4.74 -17.93
CA LYS A 177 12.00 5.28 -18.32
C LYS A 177 11.22 4.32 -19.23
N ASP A 178 11.88 3.37 -19.87
CA ASP A 178 11.23 2.39 -20.74
C ASP A 178 10.99 1.04 -20.04
N ALA A 179 11.45 0.90 -18.79
CA ALA A 179 11.27 -0.33 -18.03
C ALA A 179 9.77 -0.60 -17.78
N ALA A 180 9.40 -1.87 -17.92
CA ALA A 180 8.04 -2.35 -17.69
C ALA A 180 7.73 -2.33 -16.18
N SER A 181 6.49 -1.98 -15.82
CA SER A 181 6.08 -1.90 -14.41
C SER A 181 6.26 -3.23 -13.65
N SER A 182 6.02 -4.36 -14.34
CA SER A 182 6.22 -5.70 -13.78
C SER A 182 7.70 -5.99 -13.44
N GLU A 183 8.62 -5.60 -14.33
CA GLU A 183 10.07 -5.74 -14.11
C GLU A 183 10.52 -4.90 -12.91
N ILE A 184 10.06 -3.65 -12.83
CA ILE A 184 10.38 -2.76 -11.70
C ILE A 184 9.83 -3.35 -10.40
N THR A 185 8.61 -3.89 -10.42
CA THR A 185 7.98 -4.51 -9.25
C THR A 185 8.76 -5.72 -8.75
N GLU A 186 9.24 -6.59 -9.64
CA GLU A 186 10.10 -7.72 -9.27
C GLU A 186 11.41 -7.23 -8.61
N ARG A 187 12.02 -6.18 -9.18
CA ARG A 187 13.23 -5.58 -8.61
C ARG A 187 12.98 -4.92 -7.25
N ILE A 188 11.83 -4.30 -7.03
CA ILE A 188 11.40 -3.76 -5.73
C ILE A 188 11.32 -4.90 -4.70
N VAL A 189 10.67 -6.01 -5.03
CA VAL A 189 10.55 -7.17 -4.12
C VAL A 189 11.92 -7.74 -3.76
N LYS A 190 12.85 -7.78 -4.73
CA LYS A 190 14.24 -8.20 -4.47
C LYS A 190 14.99 -7.18 -3.60
N TYR A 191 14.77 -5.89 -3.82
CA TYR A 191 15.44 -4.80 -3.09
C TYR A 191 14.99 -4.72 -1.62
N LEU A 192 13.68 -4.80 -1.36
CA LEU A 192 13.10 -4.80 -0.02
C LEU A 192 13.30 -6.13 0.71
N GLY A 193 13.43 -7.23 -0.04
CA GLY A 193 13.58 -8.58 0.49
C GLY A 193 12.24 -9.32 0.57
N LYS A 194 12.24 -10.58 0.13
CA LYS A 194 11.03 -11.41 0.03
C LYS A 194 10.32 -11.60 1.37
N ALA A 195 11.07 -11.78 2.46
CA ALA A 195 10.51 -11.97 3.79
C ALA A 195 9.71 -10.73 4.25
N VAL A 196 10.32 -9.54 4.13
CA VAL A 196 9.70 -8.26 4.46
C VAL A 196 8.42 -8.06 3.63
N VAL A 197 8.50 -8.27 2.32
CA VAL A 197 7.34 -8.11 1.43
C VAL A 197 6.22 -9.11 1.75
N ALA A 198 6.55 -10.38 2.02
CA ALA A 198 5.55 -11.39 2.33
C ALA A 198 4.86 -11.10 3.67
N GLU A 199 5.60 -10.64 4.68
CA GLU A 199 5.05 -10.23 5.97
C GLU A 199 4.16 -8.99 5.84
N PHE A 200 4.68 -7.92 5.22
CA PHE A 200 3.91 -6.71 4.91
C PHE A 200 2.63 -7.03 4.13
N SER A 201 2.70 -7.86 3.09
CA SER A 201 1.54 -8.24 2.28
C SER A 201 0.46 -8.95 3.09
N ALA A 202 0.85 -9.69 4.12
CA ALA A 202 -0.08 -10.34 5.03
C ALA A 202 -0.76 -9.33 5.96
N LEU A 203 0.01 -8.40 6.56
CA LEU A 203 -0.49 -7.39 7.49
C LEU A 203 -1.37 -6.34 6.78
N ALA A 204 -0.93 -5.84 5.63
CA ALA A 204 -1.68 -4.89 4.80
C ALA A 204 -2.86 -5.56 4.04
N ASN A 205 -3.00 -6.88 4.13
CA ASN A 205 -3.98 -7.68 3.39
C ASN A 205 -3.99 -7.33 1.88
N LEU A 206 -2.81 -7.25 1.26
CA LEU A 206 -2.70 -6.82 -0.13
C LEU A 206 -3.49 -7.74 -1.05
N GLN A 207 -4.27 -7.12 -1.92
CA GLN A 207 -5.08 -7.79 -2.92
C GLN A 207 -4.61 -7.41 -4.32
N PRO A 208 -4.72 -8.34 -5.29
CA PRO A 208 -4.59 -7.99 -6.69
C PRO A 208 -5.55 -6.86 -7.06
N THR A 209 -5.14 -5.99 -7.99
CA THR A 209 -5.98 -4.88 -8.46
C THR A 209 -7.36 -5.37 -8.93
N GLN A 210 -8.38 -4.51 -8.78
CA GLN A 210 -9.71 -4.84 -9.28
C GLN A 210 -9.69 -5.08 -10.80
N ARG A 211 -8.87 -4.34 -11.54
CA ARG A 211 -8.66 -4.58 -12.98
C ARG A 211 -8.16 -6.01 -13.23
N PHE A 212 -7.14 -6.46 -12.51
CA PHE A 212 -6.62 -7.83 -12.64
C PHE A 212 -7.70 -8.88 -12.36
N LYS A 213 -8.46 -8.71 -11.26
CA LYS A 213 -9.57 -9.59 -10.91
C LYS A 213 -10.66 -9.61 -11.99
N ASN A 214 -10.98 -8.45 -12.56
CA ASN A 214 -11.97 -8.32 -13.62
C ASN A 214 -11.51 -8.96 -14.93
N VAL A 215 -10.24 -8.78 -15.32
CA VAL A 215 -9.67 -9.46 -16.50
C VAL A 215 -9.71 -10.97 -16.31
N LEU A 216 -9.27 -11.48 -15.15
CA LEU A 216 -9.29 -12.91 -14.88
C LEU A 216 -10.72 -13.47 -14.93
N PHE A 217 -11.70 -12.74 -14.39
CA PHE A 217 -13.11 -13.08 -14.49
C PHE A 217 -13.58 -13.15 -15.95
N LEU A 218 -13.28 -12.13 -16.76
CA LEU A 218 -13.66 -12.12 -18.18
C LEU A 218 -13.01 -13.25 -18.98
N GLN A 219 -11.76 -13.61 -18.68
CA GLN A 219 -11.07 -14.76 -19.28
C GLN A 219 -11.73 -16.10 -18.90
N GLN A 220 -12.26 -16.21 -17.68
CA GLN A 220 -12.99 -17.40 -17.22
C GLN A 220 -14.40 -17.49 -17.81
N HIS A 221 -14.98 -16.36 -18.20
CA HIS A 221 -16.32 -16.23 -18.79
C HIS A 221 -16.25 -15.74 -20.24
N TRP A 222 -15.29 -16.26 -21.01
CA TRP A 222 -14.99 -15.77 -22.36
C TRP A 222 -16.18 -15.88 -23.32
N GLU A 223 -16.93 -16.98 -23.27
CA GLU A 223 -18.10 -17.20 -24.13
C GLU A 223 -19.17 -16.12 -23.94
N ALA A 224 -19.56 -15.85 -22.69
CA ALA A 224 -20.51 -14.79 -22.36
C ALA A 224 -19.99 -13.39 -22.73
N LEU A 225 -18.67 -13.16 -22.65
CA LEU A 225 -18.08 -11.92 -23.13
C LEU A 225 -18.17 -11.77 -24.65
N VAL A 226 -17.90 -12.83 -25.41
CA VAL A 226 -17.95 -12.81 -26.88
C VAL A 226 -19.39 -12.58 -27.37
N GLU A 227 -20.40 -13.07 -26.65
CA GLU A 227 -21.81 -12.74 -26.94
C GLU A 227 -22.10 -11.23 -26.80
N ILE A 228 -21.53 -10.60 -25.77
CA ILE A 228 -21.68 -9.15 -25.51
C ILE A 228 -20.83 -8.31 -26.47
N LYS A 229 -19.63 -8.80 -26.82
CA LYS A 229 -18.62 -8.07 -27.60
C LYS A 229 -17.97 -8.98 -28.66
N PRO A 230 -18.67 -9.25 -29.78
CA PRO A 230 -18.24 -10.24 -30.78
C PRO A 230 -16.93 -9.93 -31.50
N GLU A 231 -16.48 -8.67 -31.49
CA GLU A 231 -15.22 -8.25 -32.09
C GLU A 231 -13.97 -8.73 -31.32
N MET A 232 -14.15 -9.25 -30.10
CA MET A 232 -13.07 -9.81 -29.28
C MET A 232 -12.61 -11.15 -29.84
N LYS A 233 -11.34 -11.23 -30.27
CA LYS A 233 -10.79 -12.44 -30.92
C LYS A 233 -9.96 -13.30 -29.98
N SER A 234 -9.39 -12.71 -28.93
CA SER A 234 -8.51 -13.41 -28.01
C SER A 234 -8.46 -12.75 -26.63
N HIS A 235 -8.01 -13.50 -25.61
CA HIS A 235 -7.80 -12.95 -24.26
C HIS A 235 -6.85 -11.74 -24.23
N SER A 236 -5.91 -11.65 -25.18
CA SER A 236 -4.97 -10.54 -25.28
C SER A 236 -5.63 -9.21 -25.66
N ASP A 237 -6.84 -9.25 -26.22
CA ASP A 237 -7.58 -8.03 -26.56
C ASP A 237 -8.08 -7.30 -25.31
N LEU A 238 -8.19 -7.98 -24.16
CA LEU A 238 -8.51 -7.38 -22.86
C LEU A 238 -7.41 -6.45 -22.34
N ASP A 239 -6.15 -6.65 -22.76
CA ASP A 239 -5.02 -5.81 -22.34
C ASP A 239 -5.08 -4.42 -22.98
N LYS A 240 -5.75 -4.31 -24.12
CA LYS A 240 -5.95 -3.05 -24.87
C LYS A 240 -7.07 -2.19 -24.28
N LEU A 241 -7.91 -2.75 -23.41
CA LEU A 241 -9.07 -2.06 -22.85
C LEU A 241 -8.73 -1.27 -21.57
N SER A 242 -9.42 -0.14 -21.39
CA SER A 242 -9.35 0.64 -20.15
C SER A 242 -10.03 -0.08 -18.98
N SER A 243 -9.63 0.26 -17.75
CA SER A 243 -10.22 -0.33 -16.53
C SER A 243 -11.72 -0.08 -16.41
N VAL A 244 -12.21 1.04 -16.93
CA VAL A 244 -13.64 1.40 -16.95
C VAL A 244 -14.40 0.45 -17.87
N VAL A 245 -13.90 0.24 -19.10
CA VAL A 245 -14.51 -0.68 -20.07
C VAL A 245 -14.51 -2.11 -19.52
N ILE A 246 -13.38 -2.58 -18.98
CA ILE A 246 -13.27 -3.89 -18.34
C ILE A 246 -14.30 -4.06 -17.21
N SER A 247 -14.49 -3.05 -16.37
CA SER A 247 -15.47 -3.11 -15.27
C SER A 247 -16.92 -3.09 -15.78
N GLY A 248 -17.21 -2.33 -16.84
CA GLY A 248 -18.52 -2.32 -17.50
C GLY A 248 -18.85 -3.67 -18.13
N LEU A 249 -17.90 -4.33 -18.78
CA LEU A 249 -18.08 -5.67 -19.33
C LEU A 249 -18.36 -6.70 -18.24
N VAL A 250 -17.64 -6.64 -17.11
CA VAL A 250 -17.93 -7.50 -15.95
C VAL A 250 -19.34 -7.26 -15.40
N ALA A 251 -19.77 -5.99 -15.33
CA ALA A 251 -21.13 -5.64 -14.88
C ALA A 251 -22.21 -6.22 -15.80
N GLN A 252 -22.00 -6.17 -17.13
CA GLN A 252 -22.89 -6.76 -18.13
C GLN A 252 -22.93 -8.28 -18.02
N VAL A 253 -21.76 -8.95 -17.95
CA VAL A 253 -21.67 -10.41 -17.76
C VAL A 253 -22.34 -10.85 -16.45
N LYS A 254 -22.25 -10.05 -15.39
CA LYS A 254 -22.86 -10.37 -14.08
C LYS A 254 -24.33 -9.94 -13.95
N GLY A 255 -24.85 -9.13 -14.88
CA GLY A 255 -26.17 -8.50 -14.77
C GLY A 255 -26.35 -7.61 -13.54
N LYS A 256 -25.28 -6.97 -13.03
CA LYS A 256 -25.31 -6.13 -11.81
C LYS A 256 -24.81 -4.72 -12.09
N PRO A 257 -25.38 -3.68 -11.44
CA PRO A 257 -24.85 -2.32 -11.56
C PRO A 257 -23.41 -2.26 -11.02
N GLY A 258 -22.60 -1.40 -11.66
CA GLY A 258 -21.21 -1.16 -11.26
C GLY A 258 -21.10 -0.49 -9.88
N PHE A 259 -19.88 -0.48 -9.33
CA PHE A 259 -19.57 0.22 -8.09
C PHE A 259 -19.91 1.71 -8.20
N LYS A 260 -20.59 2.25 -7.18
CA LYS A 260 -20.86 3.69 -7.03
C LYS A 260 -19.98 4.24 -5.89
N PRO A 261 -19.10 5.20 -6.16
CA PRO A 261 -18.28 5.82 -5.11
C PRO A 261 -19.17 6.60 -4.12
N SER A 262 -18.65 6.81 -2.90
CA SER A 262 -19.34 7.63 -1.90
C SER A 262 -19.53 9.06 -2.40
N ALA A 263 -20.66 9.67 -2.03
CA ALA A 263 -20.93 11.09 -2.28
C ALA A 263 -20.23 12.02 -1.26
N ASP A 264 -19.65 11.46 -0.19
CA ASP A 264 -19.05 12.26 0.89
C ASP A 264 -17.91 13.13 0.36
N VAL A 265 -18.02 14.44 0.54
CA VAL A 265 -16.96 15.40 0.22
C VAL A 265 -16.02 15.49 1.41
N VAL A 266 -14.74 15.25 1.18
CA VAL A 266 -13.71 15.42 2.20
C VAL A 266 -13.14 16.83 2.07
N ARG A 267 -13.23 17.64 3.13
CA ARG A 267 -12.75 19.03 3.09
C ARG A 267 -11.22 19.06 3.13
N VAL A 268 -10.64 20.02 2.42
CA VAL A 268 -9.19 20.23 2.40
C VAL A 268 -8.64 20.45 3.82
N ILE A 269 -9.35 21.25 4.63
CA ILE A 269 -8.91 21.57 5.99
C ILE A 269 -8.81 20.33 6.89
N ASP A 270 -9.74 19.38 6.75
CA ASP A 270 -9.74 18.14 7.54
C ASP A 270 -8.55 17.25 7.18
N VAL A 271 -8.20 17.18 5.89
CA VAL A 271 -7.03 16.45 5.41
C VAL A 271 -5.75 17.09 5.94
N LEU A 272 -5.61 18.42 5.82
CA LEU A 272 -4.42 19.12 6.31
C LEU A 272 -4.28 19.04 7.83
N HIS A 273 -5.39 19.07 8.58
CA HIS A 273 -5.39 18.84 10.02
C HIS A 273 -4.88 17.45 10.37
N GLY A 274 -5.44 16.39 9.76
CA GLY A 274 -5.00 15.02 9.98
C GLY A 274 -3.54 14.78 9.58
N GLU A 275 -3.05 15.45 8.52
CA GLU A 275 -1.64 15.38 8.14
C GLU A 275 -0.72 16.10 9.14
N CYS A 276 -1.16 17.22 9.73
CA CYS A 276 -0.42 17.86 10.82
C CYS A 276 -0.35 16.93 12.05
N GLU A 277 -1.47 16.31 12.45
CA GLU A 277 -1.51 15.33 13.54
C GLU A 277 -0.55 14.17 13.30
N ARG A 278 -0.56 13.61 12.08
CA ARG A 278 0.29 12.49 11.70
C ARG A 278 1.77 12.86 11.72
N LEU A 279 2.12 14.04 11.20
CA LEU A 279 3.53 14.46 11.05
C LEU A 279 4.14 15.07 12.32
N GLN A 280 3.35 15.39 13.35
CA GLN A 280 3.85 15.78 14.67
C GLN A 280 4.82 14.76 15.28
N ALA A 281 4.69 13.48 14.93
CA ALA A 281 5.62 12.44 15.37
C ALA A 281 7.07 12.67 14.89
N TYR A 282 7.24 13.47 13.83
CA TYR A 282 8.54 13.79 13.21
C TYR A 282 8.91 15.26 13.34
N SER A 283 7.90 16.15 13.38
CA SER A 283 8.02 17.61 13.46
C SER A 283 7.11 18.16 14.57
N PRO A 284 7.55 18.13 15.84
CA PRO A 284 6.75 18.53 17.00
C PRO A 284 6.20 19.97 16.93
N GLU A 285 6.87 20.86 16.20
CA GLU A 285 6.44 22.23 15.93
C GLU A 285 5.05 22.31 15.25
N LEU A 286 4.64 21.26 14.53
CA LEU A 286 3.31 21.17 13.91
C LEU A 286 2.17 21.08 14.94
N ALA A 287 2.46 20.83 16.23
CA ALA A 287 1.44 20.81 17.28
C ALA A 287 0.69 22.15 17.39
N ALA A 288 1.41 23.27 17.25
CA ALA A 288 0.79 24.60 17.27
C ALA A 288 -0.13 24.81 16.05
N LEU A 289 0.28 24.33 14.88
CA LEU A 289 -0.51 24.40 13.65
C LEU A 289 -1.76 23.52 13.74
N THR A 290 -1.62 22.32 14.29
CA THR A 290 -2.72 21.37 14.49
C THR A 290 -3.81 21.99 15.36
N LYS A 291 -3.42 22.60 16.49
CA LYS A 291 -4.37 23.30 17.36
C LYS A 291 -5.10 24.44 16.62
N ALA A 292 -4.37 25.25 15.85
CA ALA A 292 -4.98 26.33 15.07
C ALA A 292 -5.93 25.81 13.98
N LEU A 293 -5.59 24.68 13.34
CA LEU A 293 -6.45 24.03 12.34
C LEU A 293 -7.72 23.45 12.97
N ALA A 294 -7.65 22.87 14.17
CA ALA A 294 -8.82 22.36 14.88
C ALA A 294 -9.87 23.47 15.11
N GLU A 295 -9.43 24.67 15.52
CA GLU A 295 -10.31 25.83 15.73
C GLU A 295 -11.01 26.29 14.44
N VAL A 296 -10.38 26.08 13.29
CA VAL A 296 -10.92 26.46 11.96
C VAL A 296 -11.72 25.33 11.31
N ALA A 297 -11.46 24.07 11.67
CA ALA A 297 -12.18 22.90 11.17
C ALA A 297 -13.57 22.72 11.82
N GLU A 298 -13.80 23.31 12.99
CA GLU A 298 -15.13 23.35 13.60
C GLU A 298 -16.11 24.19 12.76
N ASP A 299 -17.24 23.59 12.43
CA ASP A 299 -18.34 24.29 11.75
C ASP A 299 -18.96 25.33 12.67
N ASP A 300 -19.31 26.49 12.11
CA ASP A 300 -20.07 27.50 12.83
C ASP A 300 -21.49 27.01 13.08
N VAL A 301 -21.92 27.03 14.34
CA VAL A 301 -23.30 26.75 14.72
C VAL A 301 -24.12 28.03 14.56
N ILE A 302 -25.04 28.01 13.61
CA ILE A 302 -25.96 29.10 13.32
C ILE A 302 -27.31 28.80 13.96
N ASP A 303 -27.71 29.61 14.93
CA ASP A 303 -29.06 29.57 15.49
C ASP A 303 -30.04 30.23 14.49
N LEU A 304 -30.98 29.43 14.00
CA LEU A 304 -32.05 29.85 13.10
C LEU A 304 -33.29 30.33 13.86
N GLY A 305 -33.25 30.31 15.20
CA GLY A 305 -34.36 30.60 16.09
C GLY A 305 -35.27 29.39 16.33
N ARG A 306 -36.17 29.51 17.33
CA ARG A 306 -37.13 28.46 17.73
C ARG A 306 -36.49 27.11 18.07
N GLY A 307 -35.25 27.13 18.57
CA GLY A 307 -34.50 25.92 18.94
C GLY A 307 -33.95 25.13 17.75
N MET A 308 -33.95 25.71 16.54
CA MET A 308 -33.31 25.12 15.36
C MET A 308 -31.91 25.68 15.17
N VAL A 309 -30.93 24.79 15.05
CA VAL A 309 -29.55 25.15 14.70
C VAL A 309 -29.17 24.49 13.37
N THR A 310 -28.34 25.16 12.59
CA THR A 310 -27.65 24.60 11.42
C THR A 310 -26.15 24.79 11.56
N THR A 311 -25.36 24.05 10.80
CA THR A 311 -23.90 24.21 10.76
C THR A 311 -23.47 24.76 9.41
N GLN A 312 -22.46 25.63 9.41
CA GLN A 312 -21.82 26.13 8.20
C GLN A 312 -20.32 25.98 8.33
N ALA A 313 -19.68 25.34 7.34
CA ALA A 313 -18.24 25.26 7.30
C ALA A 313 -17.63 26.66 7.14
N LYS A 314 -16.60 26.97 7.93
CA LYS A 314 -15.83 28.22 7.79
C LYS A 314 -15.18 28.28 6.42
N ASN A 315 -15.29 29.43 5.75
CA ASN A 315 -14.57 29.65 4.51
C ASN A 315 -13.10 29.96 4.84
N VAL A 316 -12.20 29.04 4.48
CA VAL A 316 -10.76 29.21 4.68
C VAL A 316 -10.14 29.70 3.39
N PRO A 317 -9.56 30.92 3.36
CA PRO A 317 -8.99 31.47 2.14
C PRO A 317 -7.81 30.63 1.62
N SER A 318 -7.66 30.58 0.30
CA SER A 318 -6.60 29.82 -0.38
C SER A 318 -5.20 30.21 0.11
N SER A 319 -5.00 31.49 0.46
CA SER A 319 -3.75 32.00 1.05
C SER A 319 -3.40 31.32 2.39
N ALA A 320 -4.40 31.08 3.26
CA ALA A 320 -4.21 30.37 4.52
C ALA A 320 -3.96 28.86 4.28
N ILE A 321 -4.72 28.24 3.36
CA ILE A 321 -4.49 26.85 2.94
C ILE A 321 -3.06 26.66 2.41
N LYS A 322 -2.59 27.59 1.57
CA LYS A 322 -1.23 27.59 1.05
C LYS A 322 -0.19 27.74 2.17
N ALA A 323 -0.41 28.60 3.15
CA ALA A 323 0.50 28.75 4.28
C ALA A 323 0.63 27.45 5.08
N VAL A 324 -0.49 26.74 5.31
CA VAL A 324 -0.49 25.41 5.95
C VAL A 324 0.26 24.39 5.10
N PHE A 325 0.00 24.37 3.78
CA PHE A 325 0.73 23.52 2.84
C PHE A 325 2.24 23.76 2.92
N ASP A 326 2.70 25.01 2.88
CA ASP A 326 4.12 25.35 2.94
C ASP A 326 4.74 24.94 4.28
N ALA A 327 4.02 25.12 5.41
CA ALA A 327 4.46 24.70 6.73
C ALA A 327 4.63 23.17 6.83
N LEU A 328 3.71 22.39 6.24
CA LEU A 328 3.83 20.93 6.13
C LEU A 328 5.03 20.50 5.26
N HIS A 329 5.56 21.38 4.40
CA HIS A 329 6.77 21.16 3.62
C HIS A 329 8.04 21.74 4.27
N GLY A 330 7.94 22.22 5.51
CA GLY A 330 9.05 22.71 6.31
C GLY A 330 9.24 24.23 6.34
N ALA A 331 8.27 25.01 5.84
CA ALA A 331 8.27 26.45 6.10
C ALA A 331 7.97 26.76 7.57
N GLU A 332 8.26 27.99 8.01
CA GLU A 332 8.08 28.39 9.39
C GLU A 332 6.59 28.36 9.81
N VAL A 333 6.29 27.49 10.78
CA VAL A 333 4.93 27.22 11.27
C VAL A 333 4.20 28.47 11.79
N ALA A 334 4.94 29.43 12.34
CA ALA A 334 4.37 30.66 12.89
C ALA A 334 3.57 31.46 11.83
N PHE A 335 3.99 31.46 10.56
CA PHE A 335 3.26 32.13 9.49
C PHE A 335 1.91 31.48 9.21
N ALA A 336 1.86 30.14 9.16
CA ALA A 336 0.62 29.40 8.95
C ALA A 336 -0.36 29.59 10.11
N VAL A 337 0.13 29.53 11.35
CA VAL A 337 -0.69 29.80 12.55
C VAL A 337 -1.26 31.21 12.52
N LYS A 338 -0.45 32.21 12.14
CA LYS A 338 -0.91 33.60 12.02
C LYS A 338 -2.00 33.73 10.94
N ALA A 339 -1.82 33.09 9.79
CA ALA A 339 -2.80 33.11 8.70
C ALA A 339 -4.15 32.50 9.13
N LEU A 340 -4.12 31.34 9.81
CA LEU A 340 -5.34 30.69 10.32
C LEU A 340 -6.06 31.51 11.38
N LYS A 341 -5.33 32.12 12.33
CA LYS A 341 -5.94 32.99 13.34
C LYS A 341 -6.63 34.21 12.73
N ALA A 342 -6.13 34.70 11.60
CA ALA A 342 -6.77 35.80 10.88
C ALA A 342 -8.12 35.38 10.30
N VAL A 343 -8.29 34.13 9.87
CA VAL A 343 -9.58 33.59 9.37
C VAL A 343 -10.70 33.68 10.43
N SER A 344 -10.36 33.52 11.70
CA SER A 344 -11.31 33.65 12.81
C SER A 344 -11.63 35.09 13.21
N SER A 345 -10.93 36.09 12.63
CA SER A 345 -11.22 37.50 12.86
C SER A 345 -12.22 38.03 11.84
N ARG A 346 -13.27 38.73 12.30
CA ARG A 346 -14.36 39.25 11.45
C ARG A 346 -13.90 40.12 10.27
N ASP A 347 -12.71 40.72 10.36
CA ASP A 347 -12.19 41.65 9.35
C ASP A 347 -11.51 40.94 8.15
N TYR A 348 -11.06 39.69 8.29
CA TYR A 348 -10.30 39.00 7.23
C TYR A 348 -11.19 38.51 6.07
N ALA A 349 -12.42 38.10 6.35
CA ALA A 349 -13.38 37.65 5.33
C ALA A 349 -13.80 38.78 4.37
N GLN A 350 -13.77 40.04 4.82
CA GLN A 350 -14.08 41.21 4.00
C GLN A 350 -12.89 41.63 3.11
N ALA A 351 -11.65 41.40 3.58
CA ALA A 351 -10.41 41.84 2.93
C ALA A 351 -9.90 40.89 1.81
N HIS A 352 -10.34 39.63 1.81
CA HIS A 352 -9.89 38.58 0.90
C HIS A 352 -10.98 38.12 -0.09
N LYS A 353 -11.91 39.00 -0.42
CA LYS A 353 -13.02 38.73 -1.35
C LYS A 353 -12.55 38.45 -2.79
N ASP A 354 -11.35 38.94 -3.13
CA ASP A 354 -10.67 38.77 -4.43
C ASP A 354 -9.46 37.83 -4.35
N ASP A 355 -9.33 37.04 -3.26
CA ASP A 355 -8.22 36.11 -3.09
C ASP A 355 -8.32 34.97 -4.12
N TRP A 356 -7.18 34.53 -4.64
CA TRP A 356 -7.07 33.50 -5.67
C TRP A 356 -7.98 32.31 -5.35
N ASP A 357 -8.92 31.98 -6.25
CA ASP A 357 -9.91 30.94 -5.97
C ASP A 357 -9.35 29.55 -6.28
N LEU A 358 -8.89 28.86 -5.24
CA LEU A 358 -8.46 27.46 -5.32
C LEU A 358 -9.62 26.57 -5.81
N TRP A 359 -10.88 26.98 -5.58
CA TRP A 359 -12.06 26.20 -5.93
C TRP A 359 -12.36 26.25 -7.44
N GLU A 360 -12.11 27.38 -8.12
CA GLU A 360 -12.22 27.45 -9.60
C GLU A 360 -11.23 26.48 -10.28
N GLU A 361 -9.99 26.36 -9.79
CA GLU A 361 -9.02 25.41 -10.36
C GLU A 361 -9.34 23.94 -10.02
N LEU A 362 -9.97 23.68 -8.86
CA LEU A 362 -10.40 22.32 -8.47
C LEU A 362 -11.61 21.85 -9.29
N ASP A 363 -12.54 22.76 -9.62
CA ASP A 363 -13.71 22.47 -10.46
C ASP A 363 -13.34 22.26 -11.95
N MET A 364 -12.24 22.85 -12.43
CA MET A 364 -11.72 22.59 -13.79
C MET A 364 -11.09 21.20 -13.96
N VAL A 365 -10.92 20.42 -12.89
CA VAL A 365 -10.31 19.08 -12.92
C VAL A 365 -11.33 17.95 -12.66
N ALA A 366 -12.63 18.30 -12.55
CA ALA A 366 -13.74 17.34 -12.36
C ALA A 366 -14.02 16.48 -13.59
#